data_AF-A0A241V7W0-F1
#
_entry.id   AF-A0A241V7W0-F1
#
_cell.length_a   1.000
_cell.length_b   1.000
_cell.length_c   1.000
_cell.angle_alpha   90.00
_cell.angle_beta   90.00
_cell.angle_gamma   90.00
#
_symmetry.space_group_name_H-M   'P 1'
#
loop_
_entity.id
_entity.type
_entity.pdbx_description
1 polymer ?
#
loop_
_entity_poly.entity_id
_entity_poly.type
_entity_poly.pdbx_seq_one_letter_code
_entity_poly.pdbx_strand_id
1 'polypeptide(L)' 'MTCLIKVSEFIKRVYGDQGSTPPARQTIVRQCRLGLLPAEQKGKLWYIQWNIYQKQTGDDLVDKVLGS' A
#
# COMPACT_ATOMS: atom_id res chain seq x y z
N MET A 1 16.62 3.44 0.12
CA MET A 1 15.93 3.70 1.39
C MET A 1 14.63 2.93 1.44
N THR A 2 14.39 2.16 2.50
CA THR A 2 13.11 1.49 2.76
C THR A 2 12.16 2.48 3.46
N CYS A 3 11.22 3.05 2.71
CA CYS A 3 10.24 3.98 3.27
C CYS A 3 9.09 3.17 3.88
N LEU A 4 8.99 3.16 5.21
CA LEU A 4 7.92 2.48 5.94
C LEU A 4 6.84 3.49 6.33
N ILE A 5 5.60 3.23 5.91
CA ILE A 5 4.44 4.06 6.29
C ILE A 5 3.46 3.26 7.12
N LYS A 6 2.74 3.94 8.03
CA LYS A 6 1.68 3.30 8.81
C LYS A 6 0.53 2.88 7.89
N VAL A 7 -0.17 1.80 8.24
CA VAL A 7 -1.38 1.36 7.53
C VAL A 7 -2.43 2.48 7.41
N SER A 8 -2.59 3.33 8.43
CA SER A 8 -3.52 4.47 8.34
C SER A 8 -3.13 5.49 7.27
N GLU A 9 -1.83 5.71 7.07
CA GLU A 9 -1.32 6.62 6.04
C GLU A 9 -1.47 5.99 4.65
N PHE A 10 -1.19 4.69 4.53
CA PHE A 10 -1.45 3.94 3.31
C PHE A 10 -2.91 4.04 2.87
N ILE A 11 -3.86 3.87 3.79
CA ILE A 11 -5.29 3.96 3.48
C ILE A 11 -5.65 5.35 2.93
N LYS A 12 -5.14 6.42 3.56
CA LYS A 12 -5.37 7.79 3.09
C LYS A 12 -4.77 8.02 1.69
N ARG A 13 -3.54 7.59 1.45
CA ARG A 13 -2.86 7.82 0.15
C ARG A 13 -3.46 7.04 -1.00
N VAL A 14 -3.90 5.79 -0.75
CA VAL A 14 -4.38 4.90 -1.81
C VAL A 14 -5.88 5.01 -2.02
N TYR A 15 -6.65 5.29 -0.97
CA TYR A 15 -8.12 5.26 -1.01
C TYR A 15 -8.80 6.56 -0.56
N GLY A 16 -8.04 7.61 -0.19
CA GLY A 16 -8.58 8.83 0.43
C GLY A 16 -9.33 9.78 -0.51
N ASP A 17 -9.01 9.78 -1.81
CA ASP A 17 -9.56 10.74 -2.78
C ASP A 17 -10.66 10.17 -3.71
N GLN A 18 -10.90 8.86 -3.72
CA GLN A 18 -11.71 8.23 -4.78
C GLN A 18 -13.23 8.21 -4.55
N GLY A 19 -13.78 8.94 -3.58
CA GLY A 19 -15.23 8.97 -3.30
C GLY A 19 -15.84 7.64 -2.83
N SER A 20 -15.05 6.56 -2.80
CA SER A 20 -15.39 5.24 -2.27
C SER A 20 -15.04 5.12 -0.79
N THR A 21 -15.84 4.39 -0.02
CA THR A 21 -15.49 4.09 1.37
C THR A 21 -14.20 3.27 1.43
N PRO A 22 -13.14 3.77 2.09
CA PRO A 22 -11.87 3.06 2.13
C PRO A 22 -12.01 1.73 2.89
N PRO A 23 -11.20 0.71 2.56
CA PRO A 23 -11.18 -0.53 3.30
C PRO A 23 -10.86 -0.29 4.78
N ALA A 24 -11.52 -1.04 5.66
CA ALA A 24 -11.22 -1.00 7.09
C ALA A 24 -9.76 -1.36 7.36
N ARG A 25 -9.17 -0.77 8.41
CA ARG A 25 -7.77 -1.02 8.81
C ARG A 25 -7.47 -2.52 8.97
N GLN A 26 -8.42 -3.28 9.49
CA GLN A 26 -8.27 -4.72 9.69
C GLN A 26 -8.11 -5.48 8.36
N THR A 27 -8.79 -5.03 7.30
CA THR A 27 -8.67 -5.60 5.95
C THR A 27 -7.24 -5.44 5.43
N ILE A 28 -6.66 -4.25 5.56
CA ILE A 28 -5.27 -4.00 5.14
C ILE A 28 -4.29 -4.81 5.98
N VAL A 29 -4.46 -4.86 7.31
CA VAL A 29 -3.60 -5.69 8.17
C VAL A 29 -3.67 -7.17 7.80
N ARG A 30 -4.86 -7.68 7.45
CA ARG A 30 -5.02 -9.05 6.94
C ARG A 30 -4.26 -9.26 5.64
N GLN A 31 -4.34 -8.32 4.69
CA GLN A 31 -3.56 -8.39 3.45
C GLN A 31 -2.06 -8.41 3.70
N CYS A 32 -1.55 -7.61 4.65
CA CYS A 32 -0.14 -7.66 5.06
C CYS A 32 0.25 -9.04 5.61
N ARG A 33 -0.59 -9.63 6.47
CA ARG A 33 -0.35 -10.98 7.03
C ARG A 33 -0.36 -12.07 5.97
N LEU A 34 -1.20 -11.93 4.94
CA LEU A 34 -1.29 -12.86 3.82
C LEU A 34 -0.17 -12.66 2.79
N GLY A 35 0.70 -11.66 2.95
CA GLY A 35 1.76 -11.34 1.99
C GLY A 35 1.24 -10.68 0.70
N LEU A 36 -0.01 -10.22 0.67
CA LEU A 36 -0.62 -9.55 -0.49
C LEU A 36 -0.16 -8.10 -0.64
N LEU A 37 0.35 -7.51 0.44
CA LEU A 37 0.96 -6.18 0.43
C LEU A 37 2.40 -6.29 0.94
N PRO A 38 3.36 -5.59 0.30
CA PRO A 38 4.72 -5.53 0.80
C PRO A 38 4.73 -4.76 2.12
N ALA A 39 4.90 -5.47 3.22
CA ALA A 39 4.75 -4.93 4.56
C ALA A 39 5.67 -5.62 5.55
N GLU A 40 5.97 -4.92 6.63
CA GLU A 40 6.79 -5.40 7.74
C GLU A 40 6.04 -5.21 9.05
N GLN A 41 6.07 -6.22 9.92
CA GLN A 41 5.56 -6.11 11.28
C GLN A 41 6.67 -5.64 12.21
N LYS A 42 6.44 -4.51 12.88
CA LYS A 42 7.32 -3.99 13.94
C LYS A 42 6.55 -3.99 15.26
N GLY A 43 6.90 -4.93 16.13
CA GLY A 43 6.15 -5.20 17.36
C GLY A 43 4.72 -5.64 17.05
N LYS A 44 3.73 -4.88 17.54
CA LYS A 44 2.30 -5.16 17.31
C LYS A 44 1.70 -4.45 16.10
N LEU A 45 2.47 -3.58 15.44
CA LEU A 45 1.99 -2.74 14.34
C LEU A 45 2.56 -3.20 13.01
N TRP A 46 1.73 -3.06 11.97
CA TRP A 46 2.12 -3.30 10.58
C TRP A 46 2.44 -1.99 9.88
N TYR A 47 3.49 -2.02 9.06
CA TYR A 47 3.95 -0.91 8.25
C TYR A 47 4.07 -1.37 6.80
N ILE A 48 3.62 -0.54 5.86
CA ILE A 48 3.75 -0.82 4.42
C ILE A 48 5.13 -0.36 3.96
N GLN A 49 5.82 -1.21 3.20
CA GLN A 49 7.05 -0.87 2.51
C GLN A 49 6.69 -0.06 1.26
N TRP A 50 6.49 1.24 1.47
CA TRP A 50 5.91 2.16 0.49
C TRP A 50 6.68 2.20 -0.82
N ASN A 51 8.00 2.21 -0.76
CA ASN A 51 8.85 2.20 -1.94
C ASN A 51 8.74 0.91 -2.77
N ILE A 52 8.42 -0.23 -2.15
CA ILE A 52 8.20 -1.49 -2.88
C ILE A 52 6.80 -1.50 -3.46
N TYR A 53 5.80 -1.12 -2.68
CA TYR A 53 4.43 -0.98 -3.14
C TYR A 53 4.35 -0.06 -4.37
N GLN A 54 4.97 1.13 -4.31
CA GLN A 54 5.00 2.06 -5.45
C GLN A 54 5.70 1.51 -6.68
N LYS A 55 6.69 0.63 -6.54
CA LYS A 55 7.32 -0.02 -7.71
C LYS A 55 6.36 -1.06 -8.31
N GLN A 56 5.76 -1.90 -7.47
CA GLN A 56 4.80 -2.92 -7.91
C GLN A 56 3.56 -2.31 -8.59
N THR A 57 2.99 -1.26 -8.02
CA THR A 57 1.81 -0.58 -8.56
C THR A 57 2.16 0.49 -9.60
N GLY A 58 3.38 1.02 -9.55
CA GLY A 58 3.87 2.04 -10.47
C GLY A 58 4.28 1.48 -11.83
N ASP A 59 4.79 0.26 -11.91
CA ASP A 59 5.03 -0.41 -13.21
C ASP A 59 3.71 -0.53 -13.99
N ASP A 60 2.61 -0.93 -13.33
CA ASP A 60 1.28 -1.02 -13.96
C ASP A 60 0.73 0.34 -14.46
N LEU A 61 1.18 1.47 -13.90
CA LEU A 61 0.77 2.81 -14.32
C LEU A 61 1.71 3.43 -15.36
N VAL A 62 3.01 3.11 -15.31
CA VAL A 62 4.02 3.61 -16.27
C VAL A 62 3.94 2.86 -17.60
N ASP A 63 3.67 1.54 -17.59
CA ASP A 63 3.44 0.77 -18.83
C ASP A 63 2.21 1.27 -19.61
N LYS A 64 1.26 1.92 -18.93
CA LYS A 64 0.09 2.54 -19.58
C LYS A 64 0.36 3.92 -20.21
N VAL A 65 1.46 4.58 -19.84
CA VAL A 65 1.76 5.96 -20.30
C VAL A 65 2.93 6.00 -21.28
N LEU A 66 3.83 5.02 -21.26
CA LEU A 66 4.95 4.92 -22.21
C LEU A 66 4.69 3.99 -23.41
N GLY A 67 3.48 3.40 -23.49
CA GLY A 67 3.02 2.53 -24.58
C GLY A 67 2.01 3.19 -25.51
N SER A 68 2.21 4.45 -25.92
CA SER A 68 1.47 5.11 -27.01
C SER A 68 2.34 6.15 -27.71
#